data_AF-A0A9X5XCU2-F1
#
_entry.id   AF-A0A9X5XCU2-F1
#
_cell.length_a   1.000
_cell.length_b   1.000
_cell.length_c   1.000
_cell.angle_alpha   90.00
_cell.angle_beta   90.00
_cell.angle_gamma   90.00
#
_symmetry.space_group_name_H-M   'P 1'
#
loop_
_entity.id
_entity.type
_entity.pdbx_description
1 polymer ?
#
loop_
_entity_poly.entity_id
_entity_poly.type
_entity_poly.pdbx_seq_one_letter_code
_entity_poly.pdbx_strand_id
1 'polypeptide(L)' 'MNQRLLAKTFVELADNLVADFDLIDFLRLLTDRCVGMLGASAAGVLLADRDGELRVMAASDEQVRLLE' A
#
# COMPACT_ATOMS: atom_id res chain seq x y z
N MET A 1 -20.84 -0.49 12.04
CA MET A 1 -20.30 0.51 11.11
C MET A 1 -18.98 0.02 10.51
N ASN A 2 -18.96 -1.03 9.66
CA ASN A 2 -17.73 -1.39 8.91
C ASN A 2 -17.91 -2.30 7.67
N GLN A 3 -18.99 -3.09 7.53
CA GLN A 3 -19.17 -3.93 6.34
C GLN A 3 -19.35 -3.11 5.04
N ARG A 4 -20.05 -1.97 5.11
CA ARG A 4 -20.31 -1.13 3.93
C ARG A 4 -19.05 -0.42 3.43
N LEU A 5 -18.15 -0.05 4.34
CA LEU A 5 -16.85 0.54 4.02
C LEU A 5 -15.88 -0.50 3.48
N LEU A 6 -15.91 -1.72 4.04
CA LEU A 6 -15.11 -2.85 3.57
C LEU A 6 -15.53 -3.25 2.15
N ALA A 7 -16.83 -3.42 1.90
CA ALA A 7 -17.37 -3.75 0.59
C ALA A 7 -17.05 -2.66 -0.45
N LYS A 8 -17.22 -1.38 -0.08
CA LYS A 8 -16.86 -0.26 -0.95
C LYS A 8 -15.37 -0.25 -1.29
N THR A 9 -14.51 -0.51 -0.30
CA THR A 9 -13.07 -0.63 -0.51
C THR A 9 -12.79 -1.75 -1.50
N PHE A 10 -13.28 -2.98 -1.28
CA PHE A 10 -13.04 -4.10 -2.20
C PHE A 10 -13.53 -3.85 -3.64
N VAL A 11 -14.66 -3.16 -3.82
CA VAL A 11 -15.17 -2.79 -5.15
C VAL A 11 -14.27 -1.74 -5.82
N GLU A 12 -13.85 -0.71 -5.10
CA GLU A 12 -12.88 0.28 -5.60
C GLU A 12 -11.53 -0.37 -5.96
N LEU A 13 -11.13 -1.41 -5.23
CA LEU A 13 -9.91 -2.18 -5.54
C LEU A 13 -10.06 -3.09 -6.76
N ALA A 14 -11.25 -3.68 -6.95
CA ALA A 14 -11.54 -4.56 -8.07
C ALA A 14 -11.76 -3.79 -9.38
N ASP A 15 -12.44 -2.64 -9.34
CA ASP A 15 -12.64 -1.77 -10.50
C ASP A 15 -11.30 -1.23 -11.04
N ASN A 16 -10.33 -1.02 -10.15
CA ASN A 16 -9.00 -0.57 -10.50
C ASN A 16 -8.11 -1.67 -11.13
N LEU A 17 -8.48 -2.96 -11.10
CA LEU A 17 -7.71 -4.05 -11.73
C LEU A 17 -7.97 -4.19 -13.25
N VAL A 18 -8.71 -3.25 -13.86
CA VAL A 18 -9.02 -3.21 -15.29
C VAL A 18 -8.47 -1.90 -15.89
N ALA A 19 -7.43 -2.03 -16.73
CA ALA A 19 -6.74 -0.99 -17.52
C ALA A 19 -6.39 0.33 -16.80
N ASP A 20 -5.10 0.68 -16.77
CA ASP A 20 -4.53 1.84 -16.06
C ASP A 20 -4.52 1.72 -14.51
N PHE A 21 -4.34 0.49 -14.00
CA PHE A 21 -4.06 0.28 -12.59
C PHE A 21 -2.67 0.81 -12.20
N ASP A 22 -2.63 1.91 -11.45
CA ASP A 22 -1.38 2.30 -10.77
C ASP A 22 -1.24 1.52 -9.46
N LEU A 23 -0.54 0.39 -9.55
CA LEU A 23 -0.21 -0.47 -8.40
C LEU A 23 0.55 0.30 -7.32
N ILE A 24 1.40 1.24 -7.68
CA ILE A 24 2.23 1.98 -6.72
C ILE A 24 1.35 2.94 -5.92
N ASP A 25 0.46 3.65 -6.58
CA ASP A 25 -0.52 4.53 -5.91
C ASP A 25 -1.45 3.73 -4.99
N PHE A 26 -1.87 2.53 -5.42
CA PHE A 26 -2.67 1.66 -4.57
C PHE A 26 -1.92 1.22 -3.30
N LEU A 27 -0.67 0.77 -3.44
CA LEU A 27 0.14 0.34 -2.30
C LEU A 27 0.45 1.52 -1.36
N ARG A 28 0.61 2.73 -1.89
CA ARG A 28 0.76 3.96 -1.09
C ARG A 28 -0.48 4.27 -0.26
N LEU A 29 -1.66 4.21 -0.89
CA LEU A 29 -2.94 4.38 -0.18
C LEU A 29 -3.10 3.35 0.94
N LEU A 30 -2.70 2.11 0.70
CA LEU A 30 -2.72 1.05 1.71
C LEU A 30 -1.81 1.40 2.90
N THR A 31 -0.56 1.80 2.64
CA THR A 31 0.38 2.16 3.71
C THR A 31 -0.09 3.35 4.53
N ASP A 32 -0.68 4.37 3.90
CA ASP A 32 -1.22 5.55 4.59
C ASP A 32 -2.40 5.17 5.52
N ARG A 33 -3.29 4.29 5.04
CA ARG A 33 -4.40 3.79 5.87
C ARG A 33 -3.91 2.95 7.04
N CYS A 34 -2.89 2.12 6.86
CA CYS A 34 -2.28 1.33 7.94
C CYS A 34 -1.72 2.23 9.05
N VAL A 35 -0.99 3.29 8.68
CA VAL A 35 -0.52 4.31 9.64
C VAL A 35 -1.68 4.92 10.41
N GLY A 36 -2.70 5.40 9.71
CA GLY A 36 -3.86 6.05 10.34
C GLY A 36 -4.68 5.11 11.22
N MET A 37 -4.81 3.83 10.86
CA MET A 37 -5.60 2.86 11.60
C MET A 37 -4.87 2.25 12.79
N LEU A 38 -3.55 2.03 12.66
CA LEU A 38 -2.74 1.35 13.68
C LEU A 38 -2.02 2.33 14.61
N GLY A 39 -2.03 3.63 14.29
CA GLY A 39 -1.24 4.63 15.01
C GLY A 39 0.26 4.40 14.89
N ALA A 40 0.71 3.70 13.84
CA ALA A 40 2.12 3.48 13.57
C ALA A 40 2.78 4.77 13.07
N SER A 41 4.10 4.93 13.28
CA SER A 41 4.82 6.10 12.76
C SER A 41 5.00 6.06 11.25
N ALA A 42 5.09 4.86 10.66
CA ALA A 42 5.21 4.62 9.23
C ALA A 42 4.79 3.18 8.88
N ALA A 43 4.47 2.93 7.61
CA ALA A 43 4.26 1.60 7.04
C ALA A 43 4.89 1.53 5.63
N GLY A 44 5.31 0.33 5.23
CA GLY A 44 5.91 0.08 3.91
C GLY A 44 5.61 -1.32 3.40
N VAL A 45 5.64 -1.48 2.08
CA VAL A 45 5.50 -2.76 1.40
C VAL A 45 6.85 -3.12 0.78
N LEU A 46 7.36 -4.31 1.10
CA LEU A 46 8.59 -4.84 0.52
C LEU A 46 8.27 -6.08 -0.33
N LEU A 47 8.98 -6.21 -1.44
CA LEU A 47 8.94 -7.39 -2.31
C LEU A 47 10.35 -7.98 -2.39
N ALA A 48 10.47 -9.27 -2.08
CA ALA A 48 11.69 -10.00 -2.34
C ALA A 48 11.86 -10.22 -3.85
N ASP A 49 13.04 -9.90 -4.38
CA ASP A 49 13.38 -10.29 -5.74
C ASP A 49 13.77 -11.78 -5.83
N ARG A 50 14.24 -12.21 -7.00
CA ARG A 50 14.55 -13.62 -7.26
C ARG A 50 15.70 -14.16 -6.40
N ASP A 51 16.56 -13.27 -5.92
CA ASP A 51 17.71 -13.61 -5.10
C ASP A 51 17.37 -13.49 -3.60
N GLY A 52 16.14 -13.08 -3.26
CA GLY A 52 15.65 -12.92 -1.90
C GLY A 52 15.88 -11.53 -1.32
N GLU A 53 16.44 -10.60 -2.11
CA GLU A 53 16.72 -9.24 -1.66
C GLU A 53 15.43 -8.42 -1.60
N LEU A 54 15.20 -7.77 -0.46
CA LEU A 54 14.00 -6.99 -0.21
C LEU A 54 14.08 -5.61 -0.88
N ARG A 55 13.10 -5.31 -1.73
CA ARG A 55 12.96 -3.99 -2.36
C ARG A 55 11.69 -3.32 -1.91
N VAL A 56 11.76 -2.01 -1.66
CA VAL A 56 10.57 -1.23 -1.30
C VAL A 56 9.71 -1.01 -2.54
N MET A 57 8.41 -1.32 -2.40
CA MET A 57 7.40 -1.08 -3.43
C MET A 57 6.59 0.20 -3.15
N ALA A 58 6.28 0.49 -1.87
CA ALA A 58 5.57 1.69 -1.44
C ALA A 58 5.81 1.97 0.05
N ALA A 59 5.58 3.21 0.46
CA ALA A 59 5.62 3.62 1.86
C ALA A 59 4.72 4.83 2.13
N SER A 60 4.23 4.93 3.38
CA SER A 60 3.59 6.14 3.89
C SER A 60 4.65 7.24 4.08
N ASP A 61 4.31 8.50 3.82
CA ASP A 61 5.28 9.60 3.56
C ASP A 61 6.30 9.93 4.68
N GLU A 62 7.43 10.51 4.23
CA GLU A 62 8.67 10.96 4.91
C GLU A 62 9.51 9.87 5.63
N GLN A 63 10.25 9.06 4.85
CA GLN A 63 11.66 8.66 5.07
C GLN A 63 12.13 7.43 4.26
N VAL A 64 11.36 6.95 3.27
CA VAL A 64 11.81 5.78 2.47
C VAL A 64 12.67 6.18 1.26
N ARG A 65 13.55 7.17 1.46
CA ARG A 65 14.66 7.52 0.56
C ARG A 65 16.04 7.15 1.14
N LEU A 66 16.09 6.33 2.19
CA LEU A 66 17.32 6.04 2.94
C LEU A 66 17.66 4.55 3.08
N LEU A 67 17.27 3.73 2.10
CA LEU A 67 17.69 2.32 2.03
C LEU A 67 18.33 1.95 0.67
N GLU A 68 18.93 2.95 -0.01
CA GLU A 68 19.94 2.69 -1.05
C GLU A 68 21.35 2.92 -0.47
#